data_AF-A0A2A4V679-F1
#
_entry.id   AF-A0A2A4V679-F1
#
_cell.length_a   1.000
_cell.length_b   1.000
_cell.length_c   1.000
_cell.angle_alpha   90.00
_cell.angle_beta   90.00
_cell.angle_gamma   90.00
#
_symmetry.space_group_name_H-M   'P 1'
#
loop_
_entity.id
_entity.type
_entity.pdbx_description
1 polymer ?
#
loop_
_entity_poly.entity_id
_entity_poly.type
_entity_poly.pdbx_seq_one_letter_code
_entity_poly.pdbx_strand_id
1 'polypeptide(L)'
;MRKPVKKPKVLLPPRRLVSADECSALLLPSFADDGRLASALDKYEIPIFIVEPLDSPSWTNEKLIEVLSDQYIRQVIVFGDLSDPELVATCLLSIQSGYDVFAIISHPDLRNPNNLLSWMRLRDYSVKTLSIKLLLAELALVATAPVAAE
;
A
#
# COMPACT_ATOMS: atom_id res chain seq x y z
N MET A 1 35.60 8.59 31.92
CA MET A 1 34.87 7.79 30.90
C MET A 1 33.55 8.49 30.61
N ARG A 2 33.34 8.97 29.38
CA ARG A 2 32.05 9.57 28.96
C ARG A 2 31.03 8.45 28.85
N LYS A 3 29.86 8.59 29.49
CA LYS A 3 28.74 7.64 29.33
C LYS A 3 28.37 7.58 27.85
N PRO A 4 28.06 6.41 27.28
CA PRO A 4 27.58 6.33 25.91
C PRO A 4 26.27 7.11 25.82
N VAL A 5 26.24 8.10 24.94
CA VAL A 5 25.01 8.84 24.59
C VAL A 5 24.07 7.84 23.94
N LYS A 6 22.91 7.59 24.56
CA LYS A 6 21.86 6.77 23.95
C LYS A 6 21.43 7.48 22.68
N LYS A 7 21.65 6.86 21.52
CA LYS A 7 21.07 7.34 20.25
C LYS A 7 19.55 7.42 20.41
N PRO A 8 18.88 8.46 19.89
CA PRO A 8 17.43 8.52 19.89
C PRO A 8 16.87 7.25 19.23
N LYS A 9 15.93 6.58 19.89
CA LYS A 9 15.19 5.48 19.28
C LYS A 9 14.24 6.11 18.27
N VAL A 10 14.52 5.91 16.98
CA VAL A 10 13.54 6.17 15.92
C VAL A 10 12.34 5.27 16.22
N LEU A 11 11.19 5.88 16.54
CA LEU A 11 9.93 5.16 16.65
C LEU A 11 9.43 4.97 15.23
N LEU A 12 9.85 3.87 14.60
CA LEU A 12 9.22 3.43 13.35
C LEU A 12 7.74 3.14 13.65
N PRO A 13 6.82 3.56 12.77
CA PRO A 13 5.42 3.23 12.93
C PRO A 13 5.26 1.71 13.03
N PRO A 14 4.30 1.20 13.84
CA PRO A 14 3.98 -0.21 13.84
C PRO A 14 3.77 -0.69 12.40
N ARG A 15 4.39 -1.82 12.00
CA ARG A 15 4.29 -2.40 10.63
C ARG A 15 2.86 -2.61 10.09
N ARG A 16 1.86 -2.49 10.97
CA ARG A 16 0.44 -2.62 10.64
C ARG A 16 -0.21 -1.31 10.22
N LEU A 17 0.45 -0.17 10.40
CA LEU A 17 -0.02 1.14 10.00
C LEU A 17 0.72 1.59 8.74
N VAL A 18 0.01 2.30 7.87
CA VAL A 18 0.59 2.91 6.68
C VAL A 18 1.46 4.11 7.05
N SER A 19 2.69 4.16 6.55
CA SER A 19 3.66 5.23 6.73
C SER A 19 3.97 5.89 5.40
N ALA A 20 3.74 7.21 5.29
CA ALA A 20 4.01 7.95 4.06
C ALA A 20 5.47 7.81 3.59
N ASP A 21 6.43 7.93 4.51
CA ASP A 21 7.87 7.94 4.23
C ASP A 21 8.44 6.61 3.70
N GLU A 22 7.72 5.49 3.92
CA GLU A 22 8.19 4.15 3.58
C GLU A 22 7.26 3.44 2.58
N CYS A 23 6.32 4.17 1.96
CA CYS A 23 5.29 3.58 1.11
C CYS A 23 5.31 4.12 -0.32
N SER A 24 4.87 3.26 -1.25
CA SER A 24 4.54 3.63 -2.62
C SER A 24 3.15 3.09 -2.98
N ALA A 25 2.44 3.85 -3.80
CA ALA A 25 1.10 3.54 -4.25
C ALA A 25 1.12 2.94 -5.66
N LEU A 26 0.36 1.87 -5.86
CA LEU A 26 0.06 1.26 -7.15
C LEU A 26 -1.43 1.44 -7.42
N LEU A 27 -1.77 2.15 -8.49
CA LEU A 27 -3.16 2.39 -8.90
C LEU A 27 -3.53 1.49 -10.07
N LEU A 28 -4.47 0.56 -9.83
CA LEU A 28 -5.01 -0.29 -10.87
C LEU A 28 -6.14 0.40 -11.64
N PRO A 29 -6.32 0.11 -12.94
CA PRO A 29 -7.39 0.70 -13.77
C PRO A 29 -8.80 0.48 -13.22
N SER A 30 -9.02 -0.61 -12.48
CA SER A 30 -10.31 -0.96 -11.89
C SER A 30 -10.71 -0.07 -10.71
N PHE A 31 -9.78 0.71 -10.16
CA PHE A 31 -10.06 1.54 -9.01
C PHE A 31 -10.90 2.75 -9.38
N ALA A 32 -12.20 2.69 -9.07
CA ALA A 32 -13.08 3.86 -9.14
C ALA A 32 -12.77 4.82 -7.98
N ASP A 33 -12.12 5.94 -8.26
CA ASP A 33 -11.95 7.06 -7.33
C ASP A 33 -12.71 8.31 -7.78
N ASP A 34 -13.37 8.99 -6.84
CA ASP A 34 -14.04 10.27 -7.04
C ASP A 34 -13.08 11.48 -6.91
N GLY A 35 -11.78 11.28 -7.19
CA GLY A 35 -10.72 12.29 -7.05
C GLY A 35 -10.22 12.52 -5.62
N ARG A 36 -10.72 11.77 -4.63
CA ARG A 36 -10.30 11.91 -3.22
C ARG A 36 -8.93 11.27 -2.96
N LEU A 37 -8.58 10.25 -3.71
CA LEU A 37 -7.29 9.56 -3.57
C LEU A 37 -6.14 10.47 -4.00
N ALA A 38 -6.28 11.13 -5.16
CA ALA A 38 -5.22 11.98 -5.71
C ALA A 38 -4.83 13.10 -4.73
N SER A 39 -5.81 13.81 -4.15
CA SER A 39 -5.55 14.85 -3.16
C SER A 39 -4.92 14.33 -1.87
N ALA A 40 -5.22 13.08 -1.49
CA ALA A 40 -4.64 12.48 -0.30
C ALA A 40 -3.18 12.08 -0.52
N LEU A 41 -2.87 11.40 -1.63
CA LEU A 41 -1.52 10.97 -1.95
C LEU A 41 -0.58 12.17 -2.13
N ASP A 42 -1.05 13.22 -2.81
CA ASP A 42 -0.32 14.48 -2.97
C ASP A 42 -0.01 15.16 -1.63
N LYS A 43 -1.02 15.25 -0.74
CA LYS A 43 -0.84 15.84 0.60
C LYS A 43 0.24 15.13 1.44
N TYR A 44 0.37 13.81 1.31
CA TYR A 44 1.32 13.01 2.06
C TYR A 44 2.59 12.70 1.25
N GLU A 45 2.77 13.31 0.07
CA GLU A 45 3.91 13.11 -0.83
C GLU A 45 4.19 11.64 -1.17
N ILE A 46 3.13 10.81 -1.23
CA ILE A 46 3.26 9.38 -1.52
C ILE A 46 3.41 9.18 -3.03
N PRO A 47 4.52 8.58 -3.52
CA PRO A 47 4.69 8.33 -4.94
C PRO A 47 3.63 7.36 -5.45
N ILE A 48 3.07 7.65 -6.62
CA ILE A 48 2.05 6.82 -7.27
C ILE A 48 2.55 6.31 -8.61
N PHE A 49 2.43 5.01 -8.82
CA PHE A 49 2.58 4.36 -10.10
C PHE A 49 1.21 3.91 -10.59
N ILE A 50 0.83 4.35 -11.78
CA ILE A 50 -0.45 4.03 -12.40
C ILE A 50 -0.22 2.89 -13.37
N VAL A 51 -0.91 1.77 -13.15
CA VAL A 51 -0.93 0.65 -14.09
C VAL A 51 -1.94 0.99 -15.18
N GLU A 52 -1.52 0.94 -16.44
CA GLU A 52 -2.39 1.25 -17.57
C GLU A 52 -3.23 0.04 -18.00
N PRO A 53 -4.44 0.22 -18.56
CA PRO A 53 -5.29 -0.90 -19.01
C PRO A 53 -4.65 -1.83 -20.05
N LEU A 54 -3.66 -1.33 -20.79
CA LEU A 54 -2.96 -2.05 -21.85
C LEU A 54 -1.60 -2.60 -21.40
N ASP A 55 -1.18 -2.33 -20.15
CA ASP A 55 0.05 -2.88 -19.62
C ASP A 55 -0.04 -4.41 -19.50
N SER A 56 1.13 -5.05 -19.52
CA SER A 56 1.23 -6.47 -19.22
C SER A 56 0.66 -6.78 -17.82
N PRO A 57 0.11 -7.98 -17.62
CA PRO A 57 -0.28 -8.46 -16.30
C PRO A 57 0.85 -8.34 -15.28
N SER A 58 0.51 -8.12 -14.01
CA SER A 58 1.46 -7.73 -12.95
C SER A 58 2.70 -8.63 -12.88
N TRP A 59 2.52 -9.95 -12.92
CA TRP A 59 3.58 -10.96 -12.88
C TRP A 59 4.61 -10.91 -14.03
N THR A 60 4.33 -10.19 -15.12
CA THR A 60 5.22 -10.01 -16.27
C THR A 60 5.42 -8.54 -16.64
N ASN A 61 4.98 -7.60 -15.78
CA ASN A 61 5.09 -6.18 -16.05
C ASN A 61 6.45 -5.65 -15.59
N GLU A 62 7.35 -5.46 -16.55
CA GLU A 62 8.73 -5.00 -16.28
C GLU A 62 8.76 -3.63 -15.58
N LYS A 63 7.87 -2.70 -15.96
CA LYS A 63 7.78 -1.38 -15.31
C LYS A 63 7.40 -1.52 -13.84
N LEU A 64 6.42 -2.37 -13.54
CA LEU A 64 5.99 -2.63 -12.17
C LEU A 64 7.10 -3.31 -11.36
N ILE A 65 7.81 -4.27 -11.95
CA ILE A 65 8.93 -4.95 -11.31
C ILE A 65 10.07 -3.97 -11.00
N GLU A 66 10.36 -3.02 -11.89
CA GLU A 66 11.35 -1.97 -11.68
C GLU A 66 10.95 -1.06 -10.50
N VAL A 67 9.69 -0.63 -10.43
CA VAL A 67 9.16 0.14 -9.28
C VAL A 67 9.27 -0.65 -7.97
N LEU A 68 8.98 -1.95 -8.02
CA LEU A 68 9.09 -2.88 -6.89
C LEU A 68 10.53 -3.36 -6.62
N SER A 69 11.54 -2.73 -7.21
CA SER A 69 12.96 -3.00 -6.94
C SER A 69 13.63 -1.92 -6.09
N ASP A 70 12.90 -0.86 -5.73
CA ASP A 70 13.40 0.22 -4.88
C ASP A 70 13.63 -0.28 -3.43
N GLN A 71 14.85 -0.08 -2.94
CA GLN A 71 15.34 -0.56 -1.64
C GLN A 71 14.93 0.35 -0.47
N TYR A 72 14.44 1.55 -0.73
CA TYR A 72 14.04 2.51 0.32
C TYR A 72 12.57 2.36 0.74
N ILE A 73 11.76 1.68 -0.07
CA ILE A 73 10.35 1.43 0.20
C ILE A 73 10.21 0.14 1.02
N ARG A 74 9.31 0.13 2.00
CA ARG A 74 8.96 -1.07 2.78
C ARG A 74 7.50 -1.48 2.64
N GLN A 75 6.65 -0.56 2.23
CA GLN A 75 5.22 -0.74 2.13
C GLN A 75 4.73 -0.47 0.72
N VAL A 76 3.78 -1.26 0.26
CA VAL A 76 3.11 -1.05 -1.04
C VAL A 76 1.61 -0.97 -0.80
N ILE A 77 1.00 0.09 -1.32
CA ILE A 77 -0.44 0.30 -1.25
C ILE A 77 -1.02 0.04 -2.64
N VAL A 78 -1.85 -0.99 -2.78
CA VAL A 78 -2.49 -1.34 -4.05
C VAL A 78 -3.94 -0.88 -4.02
N PHE A 79 -4.31 0.00 -4.94
CA PHE A 79 -5.67 0.49 -5.13
C PHE A 79 -6.33 -0.29 -6.27
N GLY A 80 -7.42 -0.99 -5.98
CA GLY A 80 -8.16 -1.77 -6.99
C GLY A 80 -9.54 -2.23 -6.51
N ASP A 81 -10.30 -2.84 -7.41
CA ASP A 81 -11.56 -3.52 -7.06
C ASP A 81 -11.32 -5.01 -6.77
N LEU A 82 -12.12 -5.63 -5.90
CA LEU A 82 -12.11 -7.08 -5.66
C LEU A 82 -12.49 -7.90 -6.90
N SER A 83 -13.25 -7.29 -7.80
CA SER A 83 -13.63 -7.90 -9.08
C SER A 83 -12.46 -7.99 -10.07
N ASP A 84 -11.39 -7.21 -9.83
CA ASP A 84 -10.20 -7.18 -10.68
C ASP A 84 -9.21 -8.28 -10.28
N PRO A 85 -8.94 -9.26 -11.15
CA PRO A 85 -7.93 -10.28 -10.86
C PRO A 85 -6.52 -9.71 -10.68
N GLU A 86 -6.22 -8.54 -11.26
CA GLU A 86 -4.91 -7.90 -11.09
C GLU A 86 -4.69 -7.45 -9.64
N LEU A 87 -5.73 -7.10 -8.87
CA LEU A 87 -5.57 -6.74 -7.46
C LEU A 87 -4.84 -7.82 -6.67
N VAL A 88 -5.25 -9.08 -6.83
CA VAL A 88 -4.62 -10.21 -6.15
C VAL A 88 -3.22 -10.45 -6.70
N ALA A 89 -3.05 -10.39 -8.02
CA ALA A 89 -1.75 -10.64 -8.67
C ALA A 89 -0.70 -9.60 -8.24
N THR A 90 -1.03 -8.30 -8.29
CA THR A 90 -0.16 -7.20 -7.88
C THR A 90 0.21 -7.30 -6.39
N CYS A 91 -0.77 -7.61 -5.52
CA CYS A 91 -0.50 -7.78 -4.10
C CYS A 91 0.46 -8.94 -3.83
N LEU A 92 0.27 -10.07 -4.51
CA LEU A 92 1.12 -11.25 -4.37
C LEU A 92 2.55 -10.99 -4.84
N LEU A 93 2.70 -10.34 -6.00
CA LEU A 93 4.01 -9.94 -6.52
C LEU A 93 4.73 -9.04 -5.51
N SER A 94 4.03 -8.05 -4.96
CA SER A 94 4.59 -7.12 -3.98
C SER A 94 5.03 -7.84 -2.68
N ILE A 95 4.26 -8.83 -2.20
CA ILE A 95 4.66 -9.67 -1.07
C ILE A 95 5.92 -10.49 -1.39
N GLN A 96 5.97 -11.08 -2.59
CA GLN A 96 7.14 -11.87 -3.02
C GLN A 96 8.42 -11.02 -3.11
N SER A 97 8.28 -9.74 -3.46
CA SER A 97 9.37 -8.75 -3.42
C SER A 97 9.73 -8.28 -2.02
N GLY A 98 9.02 -8.73 -0.97
CA GLY A 98 9.36 -8.49 0.43
C GLY A 98 8.66 -7.30 1.08
N TYR A 99 7.66 -6.70 0.42
CA TYR A 99 6.94 -5.54 0.93
C TYR A 99 5.81 -5.91 1.89
N ASP A 100 5.54 -5.01 2.84
CA ASP A 100 4.30 -5.00 3.62
C ASP A 100 3.17 -4.42 2.75
N VAL A 101 2.21 -5.27 2.34
CA VAL A 101 1.19 -4.86 1.36
C VAL A 101 -0.14 -4.48 2.02
N PHE A 102 -0.68 -3.34 1.58
CA PHE A 102 -2.01 -2.84 1.91
C PHE A 102 -2.87 -2.79 0.64
N ALA A 103 -4.06 -3.38 0.66
CA ALA A 103 -5.02 -3.29 -0.43
C ALA A 103 -6.13 -2.31 -0.05
N ILE A 104 -6.36 -1.30 -0.89
CA ILE A 104 -7.42 -0.32 -0.72
C ILE A 104 -8.51 -0.61 -1.73
N ILE A 105 -9.68 -0.99 -1.23
CA ILE A 105 -10.80 -1.43 -2.05
C ILE A 105 -11.87 -0.34 -2.05
N SER A 106 -12.24 0.17 -3.23
CA SER A 106 -13.22 1.25 -3.36
C SER A 106 -14.64 0.81 -3.02
N HIS A 107 -15.07 -0.37 -3.50
CA HIS A 107 -16.44 -0.88 -3.37
C HIS A 107 -16.48 -2.40 -3.14
N PRO A 108 -16.19 -2.91 -1.93
CA PRO A 108 -16.19 -4.35 -1.69
C PRO A 108 -17.61 -4.93 -1.72
N ASP A 109 -18.02 -5.56 -2.83
CA ASP A 109 -19.24 -6.38 -2.89
C ASP A 109 -18.92 -7.86 -2.63
N LEU A 110 -19.06 -8.29 -1.38
CA LEU A 110 -18.81 -9.66 -0.95
C LEU A 110 -20.00 -10.61 -1.21
N ARG A 111 -21.11 -10.12 -1.77
CA ARG A 111 -22.23 -10.99 -2.18
C ARG A 111 -21.90 -11.76 -3.46
N ASN A 112 -20.97 -11.25 -4.26
CA ASN A 112 -20.40 -11.97 -5.39
C ASN A 112 -19.39 -13.02 -4.88
N PRO A 113 -19.59 -14.32 -5.16
CA PRO A 113 -18.68 -15.37 -4.70
C PRO A 113 -17.23 -15.18 -5.15
N ASN A 114 -17.01 -14.63 -6.35
CA ASN A 114 -15.65 -14.39 -6.86
C ASN A 114 -14.93 -13.31 -6.05
N ASN A 115 -15.62 -12.23 -5.71
CA ASN A 115 -15.06 -11.17 -4.88
C ASN A 115 -14.76 -11.66 -3.45
N LEU A 116 -15.63 -12.52 -2.90
CA LEU A 116 -15.38 -13.16 -1.62
C LEU A 116 -14.12 -14.03 -1.66
N LEU A 117 -13.93 -14.83 -2.73
CA LEU A 117 -12.72 -15.63 -2.93
C LEU A 117 -11.47 -14.76 -3.08
N SER A 118 -11.53 -13.67 -3.86
CA SER A 118 -10.44 -12.69 -3.96
C SER A 118 -10.08 -12.12 -2.59
N TRP A 119 -11.07 -11.71 -1.79
CA TRP A 119 -10.86 -11.19 -0.45
C TRP A 119 -10.24 -12.23 0.50
N MET A 120 -10.72 -13.48 0.47
CA MET A 120 -10.13 -14.57 1.24
C MET A 120 -8.67 -14.81 0.87
N ARG A 121 -8.35 -14.81 -0.43
CA ARG A 121 -6.96 -14.95 -0.89
C ARG A 121 -6.09 -13.82 -0.35
N LEU A 122 -6.49 -12.57 -0.50
CA LEU A 122 -5.73 -11.42 0.03
C LEU A 122 -5.44 -11.60 1.52
N ARG A 123 -6.44 -12.01 2.31
CA ARG A 123 -6.30 -12.26 3.74
C ARG A 123 -5.32 -13.41 4.04
N ASP A 124 -5.41 -14.52 3.32
CA ASP A 124 -4.53 -15.70 3.53
C ASP A 124 -3.06 -15.36 3.25
N TYR A 125 -2.81 -14.44 2.32
CA TYR A 125 -1.48 -13.90 2.04
C TYR A 125 -1.08 -12.73 2.94
N SER A 126 -1.80 -12.48 4.04
CA SER A 126 -1.50 -11.40 5.00
C SER A 126 -1.50 -9.98 4.39
N VAL A 127 -2.23 -9.78 3.28
CA VAL A 127 -2.50 -8.45 2.74
C VAL A 127 -3.47 -7.73 3.68
N LYS A 128 -3.12 -6.52 4.09
CA LYS A 128 -3.99 -5.72 4.97
C LYS A 128 -5.01 -4.98 4.10
N THR A 129 -6.28 -5.36 4.17
CA THR A 129 -7.34 -4.68 3.40
C THR A 129 -7.90 -3.50 4.20
N LEU A 130 -7.86 -2.29 3.63
CA LEU A 130 -8.39 -1.07 4.25
C LEU A 130 -9.41 -0.39 3.33
N SER A 131 -10.28 0.42 3.94
CA SER A 131 -11.05 1.41 3.19
C SER A 131 -10.23 2.69 3.03
N ILE A 132 -10.57 3.53 2.05
CA ILE A 132 -9.94 4.85 1.87
C ILE A 132 -9.99 5.67 3.17
N LYS A 133 -11.13 5.65 3.89
CA LYS A 133 -11.29 6.37 5.16
C LYS A 133 -10.29 5.92 6.22
N LEU A 134 -10.03 4.61 6.32
CA LEU A 134 -9.07 4.06 7.27
C LEU A 134 -7.63 4.42 6.89
N LEU A 135 -7.28 4.32 5.60
CA LEU A 135 -5.99 4.77 5.10
C LEU A 135 -5.69 6.22 5.52
N LEU A 136 -6.63 7.14 5.28
CA LEU A 136 -6.46 8.55 5.64
C LEU A 136 -6.30 8.75 7.16
N ALA A 137 -7.04 7.98 7.96
CA ALA A 137 -6.93 8.04 9.41
C ALA A 137 -5.57 7.52 9.90
N GLU A 138 -5.05 6.44 9.31
CA GLU A 138 -3.73 5.90 9.63
C GLU A 138 -2.61 6.88 9.24
N LEU A 139 -2.66 7.45 8.03
CA LEU A 139 -1.69 8.46 7.58
C LEU A 139 -1.68 9.69 8.50
N ALA A 140 -2.86 10.19 8.89
CA ALA A 140 -2.96 11.28 9.84
C ALA A 140 -2.43 10.92 11.24
N LEU A 141 -2.68 9.69 11.70
CA LEU A 141 -2.19 9.21 12.99
C LEU A 141 -0.66 9.10 13.00
N VAL A 142 -0.06 8.55 11.94
CA VAL A 142 1.40 8.42 11.83
C VAL A 142 2.05 9.80 11.69
N ALA A 143 1.48 10.72 10.91
CA ALA A 143 1.99 12.07 10.75
C ALA A 143 1.94 12.92 12.05
N THR A 144 1.05 12.59 12.99
CA THR A 144 0.95 13.28 14.28
C THR A 144 1.79 12.64 15.38
N ALA A 145 2.42 11.49 15.12
CA ALA A 145 3.33 10.87 16.06
C ALA A 145 4.57 11.75 16.25
N PRO A 146 5.05 11.94 17.49
CA PRO A 146 6.23 12.76 17.74
C PRO A 146 7.43 12.16 17.03
N VAL A 147 8.02 12.91 16.09
CA VAL A 147 9.35 12.62 15.56
C VAL A 147 10.30 12.70 16.74
N ALA A 148 11.02 11.61 17.04
CA ALA A 148 12.00 11.62 18.12
C ALA A 148 13.04 12.71 17.78
N ALA A 149 13.04 13.79 18.56
CA ALA A 149 13.94 14.93 18.36
C ALA A 149 15.39 14.45 18.21
N GLU A 150 16.07 14.97 17.17
CA GLU A 150 17.48 14.70 16.86
C GLU A 150 18.43 14.99 18.04
#